data_AF-A0A1K0GAD0-F1
#
_entry.id   AF-A0A1K0GAD0-F1
#
_cell.length_a   1.000
_cell.length_b   1.000
_cell.length_c   1.000
_cell.angle_alpha   90.00
_cell.angle_beta   90.00
_cell.angle_gamma   90.00
#
_symmetry.space_group_name_H-M   'P 1'
#
loop_
_entity.id
_entity.type
_entity.pdbx_description
1 polymer ?
#
loop_
_entity_poly.entity_id
_entity_poly.type
_entity_poly.pdbx_seq_one_letter_code
_entity_poly.pdbx_strand_id
1 'polypeptide(L)'
;MSDFVPDLDTVAFDQMVERARADIPRYAPGWTDHNLHDPGMTLIDLLAWIVDQQIYRAGFVGGRYRRAFAALLGRNPTGPAPARGLIWPDRPPPDGRRVPARTALLCLTHRELAFSLDHDELYLPPVTLSGVVRADGAGIALDGGSWMAGNGFTLAFDGPLGADADETPVVLGFDVVAPPGLPVDPPWGPVTYAYRASGSGWREVCVVRDSTAGLTATGVVVLSIPRMPAGPGGSELRLSFDRGFFPLTPQIRAVAVNVLPVVQLGHEQAAAFPENATGLPDQLVEFDTTDLARLPEITVGADTWAQRADLTRSGPTDRHYLVRPDGIQFGNGVNGRRPPTGAVISHGELSRTEATKGNLRSGLRWTVPVLNLSSYGHNRHALVGGQDPGGDLTAVARDAAVQRSALLSDAELVEAALALPGLAVRRAEALAGFDPRLPNRRVDAVRTLVIVPPRSAGARDYPAVVASRLEPRRVLGERLIVEEPTVVAVDLQLTLTIEPGALEAPSTVEARLRDRLSMGVRPLGRELTAADVMTIAAVVPGVTDVPAVRMAKAGEPFGAGPIVVPRDALIVAGRIDFTGGRSTR
;
A
#
# COMPACT_ATOMS: atom_id res chain seq x y z
N MET A 1 14.70 -2.44 27.50
CA MET A 1 15.57 -3.10 26.49
C MET A 1 14.83 -4.32 25.97
N SER A 2 14.84 -4.51 24.66
CA SER A 2 13.91 -5.34 23.88
C SER A 2 13.74 -6.79 24.37
N ASP A 3 12.50 -7.20 24.68
CA ASP A 3 12.01 -8.57 24.98
C ASP A 3 12.33 -9.66 23.92
N PHE A 4 13.11 -9.34 22.88
CA PHE A 4 13.24 -10.16 21.68
C PHE A 4 14.64 -10.76 21.46
N VAL A 5 15.66 -10.33 22.21
CA VAL A 5 16.97 -10.96 22.16
C VAL A 5 16.97 -12.03 23.26
N PRO A 6 17.18 -13.32 22.93
CA PRO A 6 17.33 -14.36 23.96
C PRO A 6 18.39 -13.92 24.95
N ASP A 7 18.09 -14.05 26.25
CA ASP A 7 19.09 -13.78 27.26
C ASP A 7 20.16 -14.88 27.20
N LEU A 8 21.31 -14.52 26.62
CA LEU A 8 22.46 -15.41 26.49
C LEU A 8 23.31 -15.37 27.77
N ASP A 9 23.13 -14.36 28.61
CA ASP A 9 23.81 -14.20 29.89
C ASP A 9 22.93 -14.73 31.01
N THR A 10 23.06 -16.03 31.26
CA THR A 10 22.20 -16.74 32.22
C THR A 10 22.84 -16.95 33.59
N VAL A 11 24.07 -16.46 33.80
CA VAL A 11 24.86 -16.74 35.01
C VAL A 11 25.32 -15.44 35.66
N ALA A 12 24.75 -15.14 36.82
CA ALA A 12 25.11 -13.94 37.57
C ALA A 12 26.41 -14.11 38.37
N PHE A 13 27.08 -12.99 38.66
CA PHE A 13 28.26 -12.91 39.54
C PHE A 13 28.15 -13.75 40.82
N ASP A 14 27.06 -13.59 41.59
CA ASP A 14 26.89 -14.28 42.87
C ASP A 14 26.87 -15.81 42.68
N GLN A 15 26.24 -16.30 41.61
CA GLN A 15 26.19 -17.72 41.29
C GLN A 15 27.57 -18.29 40.93
N MET A 16 28.43 -17.48 40.30
CA MET A 16 29.82 -17.87 40.01
C MET A 16 30.65 -17.96 41.29
N VAL A 17 30.51 -16.99 42.18
CA VAL A 17 31.20 -16.98 43.48
C VAL A 17 30.72 -18.16 44.34
N GLU A 18 29.42 -18.40 44.42
CA GLU A 18 28.85 -19.55 45.15
C GLU A 18 29.34 -20.88 44.60
N ARG A 19 29.38 -21.04 43.27
CA ARG A 19 29.89 -22.26 42.64
C ARG A 19 31.37 -22.47 42.93
N ALA A 20 32.19 -21.42 42.83
CA ALA A 20 33.60 -21.49 43.16
C ALA A 20 33.83 -21.84 44.63
N ARG A 21 33.06 -21.25 45.55
CA ARG A 21 33.08 -21.58 46.98
C ARG A 21 32.72 -23.04 47.25
N ALA A 22 31.68 -23.54 46.58
CA ALA A 22 31.25 -24.94 46.70
C ALA A 22 32.30 -25.95 46.21
N ASP A 23 33.20 -25.54 45.30
CA ASP A 23 34.28 -26.35 44.77
C ASP A 23 35.54 -26.37 45.67
N ILE A 24 35.70 -25.42 46.61
CA ILE A 24 36.89 -25.34 47.50
C ILE A 24 37.15 -26.64 48.26
N PRO A 25 36.17 -27.30 48.92
CA PRO A 25 36.43 -28.53 49.67
C PRO A 25 37.01 -29.66 48.82
N ARG A 26 36.72 -29.67 47.51
CA ARG A 26 37.21 -30.67 46.57
C ARG A 26 38.66 -30.42 46.16
N TYR A 27 39.02 -29.18 45.87
CA TYR A 27 40.33 -28.83 45.29
C TYR A 27 41.35 -28.33 46.32
N ALA A 28 40.88 -27.71 47.40
CA ALA A 28 41.71 -27.13 48.45
C ALA A 28 41.09 -27.40 49.83
N PRO A 29 40.98 -28.66 50.27
CA PRO A 29 40.35 -29.02 51.55
C PRO A 29 41.03 -28.39 52.78
N GLY A 30 42.30 -27.97 52.66
CA GLY A 30 43.03 -27.27 53.72
C GLY A 30 42.72 -25.77 53.82
N TRP A 31 41.97 -25.19 52.89
CA TRP A 31 41.56 -23.79 52.93
C TRP A 31 40.20 -23.68 53.62
N THR A 32 40.20 -23.24 54.88
CA THR A 32 39.01 -23.23 55.75
C THR A 32 38.41 -21.84 56.00
N ASP A 33 39.17 -20.77 55.71
CA ASP A 33 38.70 -19.39 55.88
C ASP A 33 38.14 -18.86 54.56
N HIS A 34 36.81 -18.82 54.47
CA HIS A 34 36.09 -18.33 53.28
C HIS A 34 35.47 -16.96 53.52
N ASN A 35 35.98 -16.16 54.47
CA ASN A 35 35.45 -14.84 54.75
C ASN A 35 35.96 -13.79 53.75
N LEU A 36 35.31 -12.61 53.72
CA LEU A 36 35.65 -11.51 52.80
C LEU A 36 37.09 -11.00 52.94
N HIS A 37 37.68 -11.12 54.13
CA HIS A 37 39.05 -10.67 54.40
C HIS A 37 40.12 -11.64 53.90
N ASP A 38 39.75 -12.85 53.50
CA ASP A 38 40.68 -13.82 52.95
C ASP A 38 41.10 -13.38 51.52
N PRO A 39 42.42 -13.32 51.24
CA PRO A 39 42.91 -12.90 49.92
C PRO A 39 42.56 -13.91 48.81
N GLY A 40 42.42 -15.20 49.13
CA GLY A 40 41.96 -16.22 48.19
C GLY A 40 40.51 -16.00 47.79
N MET A 41 39.65 -15.59 48.73
CA MET A 41 38.27 -15.22 48.43
C MET A 41 38.20 -13.95 47.58
N THR A 42 39.06 -12.97 47.87
CA THR A 42 39.19 -11.76 47.04
C THR A 42 39.60 -12.09 45.61
N LEU A 43 40.46 -13.10 45.41
CA LEU A 43 40.85 -13.58 44.08
C LEU A 43 39.70 -14.30 43.36
N ILE A 44 38.89 -15.10 44.08
CA ILE A 44 37.68 -15.71 43.51
C ILE A 44 36.71 -14.62 43.03
N ASP A 45 36.44 -13.61 43.85
CA ASP A 45 35.54 -12.50 43.48
C ASP A 45 36.09 -11.74 42.26
N LEU A 46 37.40 -11.45 42.22
CA LEU A 46 38.03 -10.80 41.06
C LEU A 46 37.91 -11.65 39.78
N LEU A 47 38.15 -12.95 39.87
CA LEU A 47 38.03 -13.86 38.73
C LEU A 47 36.58 -14.00 38.28
N ALA A 48 35.63 -14.11 39.21
CA ALA A 48 34.20 -14.12 38.91
C ALA A 48 33.78 -12.83 38.20
N TRP A 49 34.28 -11.68 38.63
CA TRP A 49 34.06 -10.40 37.95
C TRP A 49 34.64 -10.38 36.53
N ILE A 50 35.86 -10.88 36.30
CA ILE A 50 36.44 -10.96 34.95
C ILE A 50 35.59 -11.85 34.04
N VAL A 51 35.14 -13.00 34.54
CA VAL A 51 34.30 -13.94 33.79
C VAL A 51 32.94 -13.33 33.48
N ASP A 52 32.31 -12.67 34.45
CA ASP A 52 31.06 -11.92 34.28
C ASP A 52 31.15 -10.91 33.13
N GLN A 53 32.23 -10.12 33.09
CA GLN A 53 32.45 -9.17 31.99
C GLN A 53 32.65 -9.87 30.63
N GLN A 54 33.23 -11.06 30.60
CA GLN A 54 33.38 -11.83 29.36
C GLN A 54 32.06 -12.44 28.90
N ILE A 55 31.26 -12.98 29.82
CA ILE A 55 29.94 -13.54 29.53
C ILE A 55 29.02 -12.43 29.01
N TYR A 56 28.98 -11.28 29.67
CA TYR A 56 28.25 -10.10 29.20
C TYR A 56 28.62 -9.74 27.76
N ARG A 57 29.93 -9.65 27.45
CA ARG A 57 30.40 -9.31 26.09
C ARG A 57 30.06 -10.38 25.06
N ALA A 58 30.08 -11.66 25.44
CA ALA A 58 29.72 -12.78 24.56
C ALA A 58 28.21 -12.84 24.30
N GLY A 59 27.39 -12.56 25.32
CA GLY A 59 25.93 -12.50 25.21
C GLY A 59 25.41 -11.22 24.56
N PHE A 60 26.25 -10.18 24.41
CA PHE A 60 25.82 -8.89 23.86
C PHE A 60 25.54 -8.92 22.35
N VAL A 61 24.25 -8.96 21.99
CA VAL A 61 23.77 -8.81 20.61
C VAL A 61 23.51 -7.34 20.27
N GLY A 62 24.58 -6.60 19.98
CA GLY A 62 24.51 -5.20 19.53
C GLY A 62 24.00 -5.00 18.10
N GLY A 63 23.84 -3.73 17.69
CA GLY A 63 23.26 -3.35 16.39
C GLY A 63 23.98 -3.89 15.15
N ARG A 64 25.29 -4.18 15.23
CA ARG A 64 26.03 -4.84 14.12
C ARG A 64 25.51 -6.24 13.83
N TYR A 65 25.23 -7.03 14.88
CA TYR A 65 24.75 -8.40 14.73
C TYR A 65 23.33 -8.42 14.23
N ARG A 66 22.47 -7.53 14.74
CA ARG A 66 21.09 -7.36 14.25
C ARG A 66 21.05 -7.04 12.75
N ARG A 67 21.91 -6.14 12.27
CA ARG A 67 22.04 -5.83 10.84
C ARG A 67 22.53 -7.03 10.02
N ALA A 68 23.51 -7.79 10.52
CA ALA A 68 23.99 -8.98 9.83
C ALA A 68 22.90 -10.07 9.74
N PHE A 69 22.15 -10.32 10.81
CA PHE A 69 21.04 -11.26 10.81
C PHE A 69 19.90 -10.82 9.89
N ALA A 70 19.55 -9.53 9.88
CA ALA A 70 18.58 -8.99 8.94
C ALA A 70 19.04 -9.17 7.47
N ALA A 71 20.33 -8.94 7.19
CA ALA A 71 20.89 -9.12 5.85
C ALA A 71 20.85 -10.59 5.39
N LEU A 72 21.08 -11.55 6.29
CA LEU A 72 20.89 -12.98 6.00
C LEU A 72 19.43 -13.32 5.64
N LEU A 73 18.47 -12.58 6.18
CA LEU A 73 17.04 -12.68 5.83
C LEU A 73 16.66 -11.81 4.62
N GLY A 74 17.65 -11.31 3.87
CA GLY A 74 17.45 -10.50 2.67
C GLY A 74 17.04 -9.04 2.95
N ARG A 75 17.18 -8.56 4.19
CA ARG A 75 16.80 -7.20 4.60
C ARG A 75 18.03 -6.36 4.93
N ASN A 76 18.20 -5.26 4.19
CA ASN A 76 19.29 -4.31 4.42
C ASN A 76 18.76 -3.02 5.05
N PRO A 77 19.58 -2.29 5.84
CA PRO A 77 19.25 -0.93 6.27
C PRO A 77 18.88 -0.08 5.07
N THR A 78 17.69 0.51 5.09
CA THR A 78 17.33 1.56 4.15
C THR A 78 17.90 2.89 4.65
N GLY A 79 18.31 3.75 3.72
CA GLY A 79 18.62 5.14 4.04
C GLY A 79 17.37 5.89 4.53
N PRO A 80 17.53 7.15 4.94
CA PRO A 80 16.40 7.96 5.37
C PRO A 80 15.42 8.16 4.19
N ALA A 81 14.12 8.06 4.47
CA ALA A 81 13.07 8.31 3.48
C ALA A 81 12.40 9.67 3.75
N PRO A 82 12.13 10.47 2.71
CA PRO A 82 11.46 11.75 2.89
C PRO A 82 9.93 11.61 2.98
N ALA A 83 9.33 12.49 3.77
CA ALA A 83 7.87 12.63 3.80
C ALA A 83 7.34 13.29 2.53
N ARG A 84 6.14 12.88 2.10
CA ARG A 84 5.46 13.35 0.88
C ARG A 84 4.00 13.67 1.18
N GLY A 85 3.43 14.58 0.39
CA GLY A 85 2.00 14.88 0.45
C GLY A 85 1.56 15.83 -0.65
N LEU A 86 0.38 16.43 -0.47
CA LEU A 86 -0.24 17.31 -1.46
C LEU A 86 -0.66 18.62 -0.82
N ILE A 87 -0.38 19.74 -1.49
CA ILE A 87 -0.83 21.08 -1.11
C ILE A 87 -1.96 21.51 -2.03
N TRP A 88 -3.15 21.69 -1.45
CA TRP A 88 -4.37 22.07 -2.16
C TRP A 88 -4.49 23.59 -2.17
N PRO A 89 -4.65 24.23 -3.34
CA PRO A 89 -4.73 25.67 -3.43
C PRO A 89 -6.03 26.19 -2.83
N ASP A 90 -5.98 27.34 -2.16
CA ASP A 90 -7.20 28.02 -1.69
C ASP A 90 -7.90 28.79 -2.82
N ARG A 91 -7.12 29.21 -3.83
CA ARG A 91 -7.55 30.02 -4.98
C ARG A 91 -6.56 29.83 -6.14
N PRO A 92 -6.95 30.08 -7.39
CA PRO A 92 -6.01 30.09 -8.51
C PRO A 92 -4.92 31.16 -8.33
N PRO A 93 -3.74 30.98 -8.94
CA PRO A 93 -2.75 32.05 -9.04
C PRO A 93 -3.33 33.23 -9.85
N PRO A 94 -2.89 34.47 -9.58
CA PRO A 94 -3.40 35.65 -10.29
C PRO A 94 -3.09 35.61 -11.79
N ASP A 95 -1.91 35.09 -12.14
CA ASP A 95 -1.43 34.94 -13.51
C ASP A 95 -0.90 33.52 -13.71
N GLY A 96 -0.96 33.03 -14.96
CA GLY A 96 -0.42 31.73 -15.31
C GLY A 96 1.09 31.66 -15.12
N ARG A 97 1.59 30.67 -14.37
CA ARG A 97 3.00 30.62 -13.97
C ARG A 97 3.62 29.23 -14.08
N ARG A 98 4.83 29.17 -14.65
CA ARG A 98 5.67 27.97 -14.63
C ARG A 98 6.42 27.87 -13.30
N VAL A 99 6.47 26.66 -12.77
CA VAL A 99 7.12 26.32 -11.51
C VAL A 99 8.09 25.17 -11.79
N PRO A 100 9.42 25.43 -11.77
CA PRO A 100 10.42 24.41 -12.06
C PRO A 100 10.59 23.42 -10.91
N ALA A 101 11.34 22.35 -11.20
CA ALA A 101 11.79 21.36 -10.23
C ALA A 101 12.38 22.03 -9.01
N ARG A 102 12.20 21.39 -7.85
CA ARG A 102 12.80 21.82 -6.59
C ARG A 102 12.38 23.23 -6.12
N THR A 103 11.34 23.83 -6.72
CA THR A 103 10.76 25.05 -6.18
C THR A 103 10.42 24.84 -4.71
N ALA A 104 10.79 25.79 -3.85
CA ALA A 104 10.53 25.70 -2.43
C ALA A 104 9.04 25.86 -2.11
N LEU A 105 8.52 25.00 -1.23
CA LEU A 105 7.22 25.16 -0.60
C LEU A 105 7.46 25.32 0.90
N LEU A 106 6.88 26.35 1.53
CA LEU A 106 7.13 26.64 2.94
C LEU A 106 5.87 26.37 3.76
N CYS A 107 5.99 25.49 4.74
CA CYS A 107 4.98 25.34 5.78
C CYS A 107 5.05 26.56 6.71
N LEU A 108 3.94 27.26 6.90
CA LEU A 108 3.93 28.47 7.73
C LEU A 108 4.18 28.18 9.22
N THR A 109 3.89 26.95 9.67
CA THR A 109 4.09 26.49 11.05
C THR A 109 5.47 25.89 11.28
N HIS A 110 6.02 25.18 10.29
CA HIS A 110 7.32 24.50 10.36
C HIS A 110 8.26 25.06 9.30
N ARG A 111 8.75 26.28 9.53
CA ARG A 111 9.59 27.02 8.56
C ARG A 111 11.04 26.52 8.51
N GLU A 112 11.45 25.82 9.55
CA GLU A 112 12.75 25.17 9.69
C GLU A 112 12.92 23.97 8.76
N LEU A 113 11.81 23.36 8.32
CA LEU A 113 11.83 22.20 7.45
C LEU A 113 11.80 22.62 5.98
N ALA A 114 12.78 22.14 5.21
CA ALA A 114 12.82 22.34 3.77
C ALA A 114 11.88 21.36 3.05
N PHE A 115 10.96 21.92 2.25
CA PHE A 115 10.13 21.17 1.33
C PHE A 115 10.26 21.74 -0.08
N SER A 116 10.12 20.86 -1.06
CA SER A 116 10.26 21.22 -2.46
C SER A 116 9.23 20.50 -3.33
N LEU A 117 9.03 21.02 -4.54
CA LEU A 117 8.13 20.44 -5.53
C LEU A 117 8.61 19.04 -5.92
N ASP A 118 7.71 18.05 -5.80
CA ASP A 118 7.95 16.67 -6.22
C ASP A 118 7.57 16.44 -7.69
N HIS A 119 8.08 17.27 -8.59
CA HIS A 119 7.90 17.17 -10.04
C HIS A 119 8.95 18.02 -10.77
N ASP A 120 9.24 17.69 -12.03
CA ASP A 120 10.29 18.37 -12.81
C ASP A 120 9.91 19.78 -13.28
N GLU A 121 8.68 19.98 -13.74
CA GLU A 121 8.14 21.29 -14.07
C GLU A 121 6.61 21.22 -14.06
N LEU A 122 5.94 22.26 -13.59
CA LEU A 122 4.48 22.40 -13.69
C LEU A 122 4.11 23.79 -14.22
N TYR A 123 3.03 23.87 -15.00
CA TYR A 123 2.34 25.11 -15.31
C TYR A 123 1.09 25.22 -14.44
N LEU A 124 0.96 26.35 -13.74
CA LEU A 124 -0.18 26.67 -12.89
C LEU A 124 -1.09 27.66 -13.62
N PRO A 125 -2.16 27.22 -14.30
CA PRO A 125 -3.10 28.12 -14.94
C PRO A 125 -3.90 28.97 -13.92
N PRO A 126 -4.27 30.21 -14.27
CA PRO A 126 -5.05 31.10 -13.42
C PRO A 126 -6.56 30.81 -13.57
N VAL A 127 -6.97 29.57 -13.33
CA VAL A 127 -8.33 29.06 -13.62
C VAL A 127 -8.97 28.39 -12.42
N THR A 128 -10.30 28.48 -12.36
CA THR A 128 -11.13 27.84 -11.34
C THR A 128 -11.92 26.69 -11.96
N LEU A 129 -12.03 25.59 -11.21
CA LEU A 129 -12.98 24.52 -11.53
C LEU A 129 -14.40 25.02 -11.28
N SER A 130 -15.19 25.19 -12.34
CA SER A 130 -16.54 25.76 -12.30
C SER A 130 -17.64 24.69 -12.17
N GLY A 131 -17.36 23.44 -12.51
CA GLY A 131 -18.32 22.35 -12.34
C GLY A 131 -17.79 20.97 -12.69
N VAL A 132 -18.53 19.94 -12.25
CA VAL A 132 -18.29 18.54 -12.59
C VAL A 132 -19.60 17.91 -13.05
N VAL A 133 -19.54 17.23 -14.20
CA VAL A 133 -20.71 16.56 -14.79
C VAL A 133 -20.35 15.10 -15.07
N ARG A 134 -21.11 14.15 -14.51
CA ARG A 134 -20.93 12.72 -14.77
C ARG A 134 -21.33 12.37 -16.21
N ALA A 135 -20.83 11.24 -16.71
CA ALA A 135 -21.16 10.77 -18.06
C ALA A 135 -22.67 10.53 -18.28
N ASP A 136 -23.45 10.30 -17.22
CA ASP A 136 -24.91 10.17 -17.27
C ASP A 136 -25.65 11.53 -17.28
N GLY A 137 -24.91 12.65 -17.32
CA GLY A 137 -25.46 14.01 -17.34
C GLY A 137 -25.75 14.58 -15.95
N ALA A 138 -25.55 13.82 -14.87
CA ALA A 138 -25.76 14.32 -13.51
C ALA A 138 -24.67 15.32 -13.11
N GLY A 139 -25.08 16.54 -12.75
CA GLY A 139 -24.20 17.54 -12.15
C GLY A 139 -23.80 17.13 -10.73
N ILE A 140 -22.54 17.33 -10.38
CA ILE A 140 -22.00 17.07 -9.04
C ILE A 140 -21.68 18.40 -8.36
N ALA A 141 -22.20 18.57 -7.15
CA ALA A 141 -21.83 19.71 -6.30
C ALA A 141 -20.39 19.56 -5.79
N LEU A 142 -19.57 20.60 -5.98
CA LEU A 142 -18.15 20.60 -5.63
C LEU A 142 -17.88 20.55 -4.11
N ASP A 143 -18.86 20.95 -3.31
CA ASP A 143 -18.87 20.93 -1.84
C ASP A 143 -19.67 19.75 -1.25
N GLY A 144 -20.33 18.95 -2.11
CA GLY A 144 -21.27 17.90 -1.73
C GLY A 144 -20.62 16.54 -1.51
N GLY A 145 -19.88 16.36 -0.41
CA GLY A 145 -19.39 15.05 0.03
C GLY A 145 -18.61 14.25 -1.02
N SER A 146 -18.61 12.92 -0.92
CA SER A 146 -17.98 12.04 -1.93
C SER A 146 -18.98 11.52 -2.95
N TRP A 147 -18.54 11.31 -4.19
CA TRP A 147 -19.37 10.85 -5.30
C TRP A 147 -18.69 9.76 -6.13
N MET A 148 -19.50 8.95 -6.82
CA MET A 148 -19.01 7.85 -7.66
C MET A 148 -18.77 8.30 -9.10
N ALA A 149 -17.60 8.01 -9.64
CA ALA A 149 -17.18 8.47 -10.97
C ALA A 149 -17.94 7.83 -12.15
N GLY A 150 -18.63 6.70 -11.91
CA GLY A 150 -19.33 5.94 -12.94
C GLY A 150 -18.39 5.48 -14.08
N ASN A 151 -18.83 5.67 -15.32
CA ASN A 151 -18.05 5.36 -16.54
C ASN A 151 -17.19 6.55 -17.03
N GLY A 152 -17.27 7.70 -16.36
CA GLY A 152 -16.51 8.90 -16.69
C GLY A 152 -17.18 10.16 -16.15
N PHE A 153 -16.45 11.27 -16.18
CA PHE A 153 -16.97 12.59 -15.84
C PHE A 153 -16.18 13.68 -16.59
N THR A 154 -16.77 14.87 -16.68
CA THR A 154 -16.18 16.05 -17.30
C THR A 154 -16.02 17.15 -16.24
N LEU A 155 -14.81 17.71 -16.17
CA LEU A 155 -14.47 18.90 -15.40
C LEU A 155 -14.61 20.13 -16.29
N ALA A 156 -15.29 21.16 -15.82
CA ALA A 156 -15.41 22.44 -16.52
C ALA A 156 -14.60 23.53 -15.81
N PHE A 157 -13.92 24.38 -16.58
CA PHE A 157 -13.08 25.46 -16.10
C PHE A 157 -13.52 26.79 -16.71
N ASP A 158 -13.35 27.88 -15.96
CA ASP A 158 -13.67 29.25 -16.40
C ASP A 158 -12.70 29.84 -17.43
N GLY A 159 -11.56 29.18 -17.64
CA GLY A 159 -10.56 29.55 -18.65
C GLY A 159 -9.78 28.35 -19.21
N PRO A 160 -8.80 28.58 -20.10
CA PRO A 160 -7.96 27.53 -20.66
C PRO A 160 -6.96 26.97 -19.64
N LEU A 161 -6.76 25.65 -19.66
CA LEU A 161 -5.76 24.99 -18.80
C LEU A 161 -4.31 25.20 -19.29
N GLY A 162 -4.11 25.27 -20.61
CA GLY A 162 -2.78 25.39 -21.22
C GLY A 162 -2.39 26.82 -21.54
N ALA A 163 -1.09 27.06 -21.71
CA ALA A 163 -0.57 28.35 -22.16
C ALA A 163 -0.64 28.49 -23.70
N ASP A 164 -0.68 29.73 -24.19
CA ASP A 164 -0.82 30.03 -25.63
C ASP A 164 0.43 29.68 -26.47
N ALA A 165 1.59 29.54 -25.84
CA ALA A 165 2.88 29.39 -26.51
C ALA A 165 3.25 27.93 -26.80
N ASP A 166 3.08 27.03 -25.82
CA ASP A 166 3.66 25.69 -25.82
C ASP A 166 2.73 24.67 -25.17
N GLU A 167 3.04 23.39 -25.35
CA GLU A 167 2.47 22.31 -24.54
C GLU A 167 2.91 22.46 -23.07
N THR A 168 1.98 22.27 -22.13
CA THR A 168 2.21 22.56 -20.72
C THR A 168 1.80 21.42 -19.79
N PRO A 169 2.67 21.03 -18.83
CA PRO A 169 2.32 20.04 -17.80
C PRO A 169 1.43 20.68 -16.73
N VAL A 170 0.12 20.39 -16.78
CA VAL A 170 -0.87 20.88 -15.81
C VAL A 170 -1.20 19.80 -14.81
N VAL A 171 -1.23 20.17 -13.52
CA VAL A 171 -1.48 19.24 -12.42
C VAL A 171 -2.94 19.29 -11.96
N LEU A 172 -3.53 18.11 -11.80
CA LEU A 172 -4.85 17.90 -11.18
C LEU A 172 -4.68 17.03 -9.95
N GLY A 173 -5.18 17.47 -8.81
CA GLY A 173 -5.25 16.67 -7.60
C GLY A 173 -6.61 16.02 -7.44
N PHE A 174 -6.60 14.76 -7.00
CA PHE A 174 -7.78 13.99 -6.68
C PHE A 174 -7.69 13.52 -5.23
N ASP A 175 -8.68 13.86 -4.42
CA ASP A 175 -8.89 13.27 -3.09
C ASP A 175 -9.88 12.11 -3.26
N VAL A 176 -9.40 10.89 -3.07
CA VAL A 176 -10.12 9.65 -3.36
C VAL A 176 -10.40 8.91 -2.05
N VAL A 177 -11.57 8.28 -1.96
CA VAL A 177 -11.84 7.30 -0.92
C VAL A 177 -11.19 5.99 -1.34
N ALA A 178 -10.02 5.70 -0.76
CA ALA A 178 -9.25 4.52 -1.11
C ALA A 178 -10.07 3.24 -0.89
N PRO A 179 -10.02 2.27 -1.82
CA PRO A 179 -10.66 0.98 -1.62
C PRO A 179 -9.97 0.18 -0.50
N PRO A 180 -10.64 -0.82 0.08
CA PRO A 180 -10.00 -1.72 1.04
C PRO A 180 -8.74 -2.39 0.45
N GLY A 181 -7.70 -2.55 1.29
CA GLY A 181 -6.55 -3.38 0.97
C GLY A 181 -5.23 -2.68 0.55
N LEU A 182 -5.06 -1.36 0.73
CA LEU A 182 -3.79 -0.63 0.44
C LEU A 182 -3.49 -0.53 -1.10
N PRO A 183 -2.41 0.16 -1.58
CA PRO A 183 -2.43 0.72 -2.93
C PRO A 183 -2.38 -0.34 -4.03
N VAL A 184 -3.08 -0.06 -5.12
CA VAL A 184 -3.21 -0.93 -6.28
C VAL A 184 -1.95 -0.80 -7.15
N ASP A 185 -1.17 -1.87 -7.25
CA ASP A 185 0.00 -1.96 -8.13
C ASP A 185 -0.01 -3.31 -8.89
N PRO A 186 0.05 -3.32 -10.25
CA PRO A 186 -0.06 -2.15 -11.13
C PRO A 186 -1.43 -1.47 -11.01
N PRO A 187 -1.52 -0.16 -11.29
CA PRO A 187 -2.74 0.62 -11.15
C PRO A 187 -3.88 0.12 -12.05
N TRP A 188 -5.12 0.42 -11.66
CA TRP A 188 -6.28 0.21 -12.54
C TRP A 188 -6.19 1.16 -13.73
N GLY A 189 -6.59 0.71 -14.92
CA GLY A 189 -6.54 1.60 -16.07
C GLY A 189 -6.36 0.94 -17.44
N PRO A 190 -6.13 1.77 -18.47
CA PRO A 190 -5.90 3.23 -18.35
C PRO A 190 -7.19 4.04 -18.13
N VAL A 191 -7.08 5.15 -17.38
CA VAL A 191 -8.04 6.27 -17.47
C VAL A 191 -7.64 7.10 -18.68
N THR A 192 -8.57 7.39 -19.59
CA THR A 192 -8.27 8.27 -20.73
C THR A 192 -8.73 9.70 -20.48
N TYR A 193 -7.91 10.66 -20.89
CA TYR A 193 -8.15 12.09 -20.72
C TYR A 193 -8.32 12.75 -22.08
N ALA A 194 -9.40 13.51 -22.24
CA ALA A 194 -9.61 14.35 -23.41
C ALA A 194 -9.87 15.78 -22.98
N TYR A 195 -9.31 16.75 -23.69
CA TYR A 195 -9.46 18.17 -23.40
C TYR A 195 -10.09 18.90 -24.59
N ARG A 196 -10.89 19.91 -24.29
CA ARG A 196 -11.38 20.88 -25.29
C ARG A 196 -11.40 22.29 -24.71
N ALA A 197 -11.00 23.26 -25.52
CA ALA A 197 -11.32 24.66 -25.28
C ALA A 197 -12.71 24.99 -25.85
N SER A 198 -13.31 26.09 -25.39
CA SER A 198 -14.55 26.61 -25.98
C SER A 198 -14.43 26.75 -27.51
N GLY A 199 -15.45 26.26 -28.23
CA GLY A 199 -15.48 26.27 -29.70
C GLY A 199 -14.54 25.27 -30.38
N SER A 200 -13.81 24.43 -29.64
CA SER A 200 -12.90 23.41 -30.18
C SER A 200 -13.43 21.99 -30.01
N GLY A 201 -12.93 21.06 -30.83
CA GLY A 201 -13.19 19.63 -30.69
C GLY A 201 -12.42 18.99 -29.53
N TRP A 202 -12.87 17.81 -29.10
CA TRP A 202 -12.15 16.99 -28.11
C TRP A 202 -10.83 16.48 -28.68
N ARG A 203 -9.76 16.58 -27.90
CA ARG A 203 -8.44 16.02 -28.21
C ARG A 203 -7.96 15.18 -27.05
N GLU A 204 -7.45 13.98 -27.32
CA GLU A 204 -6.85 13.13 -26.29
C GLU A 204 -5.56 13.80 -25.75
N VAL A 205 -5.32 13.64 -24.46
CA VAL A 205 -4.25 14.31 -23.72
C VAL A 205 -3.33 13.27 -23.10
N CYS A 206 -2.02 13.46 -23.23
CA CYS A 206 -1.03 12.54 -22.67
C CYS A 206 -0.91 12.73 -21.15
N VAL A 207 -0.84 11.61 -20.43
CA VAL A 207 -0.53 11.59 -19.00
C VAL A 207 0.99 11.57 -18.85
N VAL A 208 1.55 12.62 -18.25
CA VAL A 208 2.99 12.72 -17.93
C VAL A 208 3.30 11.89 -16.69
N ARG A 209 2.43 11.98 -15.67
CA ARG A 209 2.55 11.23 -14.42
C ARG A 209 1.18 11.01 -13.80
N ASP A 210 0.91 9.80 -13.32
CA ASP A 210 -0.25 9.49 -12.50
C ASP A 210 0.21 8.86 -11.18
N SER A 211 -0.02 9.56 -10.07
CA SER A 211 0.24 9.05 -8.72
C SER A 211 -1.03 8.59 -8.00
N THR A 212 -2.19 8.69 -8.64
CA THR A 212 -3.49 8.25 -8.11
C THR A 212 -3.74 6.75 -8.32
N ALA A 213 -2.84 6.09 -9.04
CA ALA A 213 -2.96 4.69 -9.44
C ALA A 213 -4.32 4.40 -10.12
N GLY A 214 -4.68 5.21 -11.12
CA GLY A 214 -5.98 5.10 -11.80
C GLY A 214 -7.17 5.53 -10.94
N LEU A 215 -7.00 6.60 -10.15
CA LEU A 215 -8.00 7.11 -9.20
C LEU A 215 -8.41 6.09 -8.12
N THR A 216 -7.47 5.27 -7.66
CA THR A 216 -7.66 4.35 -6.51
C THR A 216 -7.08 4.90 -5.23
N ALA A 217 -6.16 5.86 -5.32
CA ALA A 217 -5.56 6.55 -4.19
C ALA A 217 -5.57 8.07 -4.40
N THR A 218 -5.57 8.80 -3.30
CA THR A 218 -5.39 10.26 -3.32
C THR A 218 -4.02 10.59 -3.88
N GLY A 219 -3.97 11.49 -4.86
CA GLY A 219 -2.75 11.79 -5.60
C GLY A 219 -2.97 12.92 -6.60
N VAL A 220 -1.99 13.07 -7.48
CA VAL A 220 -2.05 13.98 -8.63
C VAL A 220 -1.88 13.24 -9.96
N VAL A 221 -2.53 13.79 -10.97
CA VAL A 221 -2.33 13.46 -12.38
C VAL A 221 -1.77 14.70 -13.07
N VAL A 222 -0.62 14.55 -13.72
CA VAL A 222 0.01 15.60 -14.52
C VAL A 222 -0.28 15.31 -15.98
N LEU A 223 -0.96 16.24 -16.63
CA LEU A 223 -1.42 16.14 -18.01
C LEU A 223 -0.66 17.10 -18.90
N SER A 224 -0.24 16.63 -20.07
CA SER A 224 0.41 17.45 -21.08
C SER A 224 -0.64 18.14 -21.94
N ILE A 225 -1.06 19.35 -21.53
CA ILE A 225 -2.13 20.07 -22.21
C ILE A 225 -1.59 20.68 -23.50
N PRO A 226 -2.18 20.34 -24.67
CA PRO A 226 -1.69 20.84 -25.95
C PRO A 226 -1.93 22.34 -26.07
N ARG A 227 -1.06 22.99 -26.86
CA ARG A 227 -1.25 24.39 -27.27
C ARG A 227 -2.62 24.56 -27.92
N MET A 228 -3.37 25.56 -27.47
CA MET A 228 -4.65 25.96 -28.06
C MET A 228 -4.60 27.43 -28.48
N PRO A 229 -5.36 27.84 -29.51
CA PRO A 229 -5.50 29.24 -29.84
C PRO A 229 -6.13 30.00 -28.67
N ALA A 230 -5.57 31.16 -28.32
CA ALA A 230 -6.15 32.07 -27.33
C ALA A 230 -7.58 32.42 -27.74
N GLY A 231 -8.56 31.99 -26.94
CA GLY A 231 -9.97 32.25 -27.14
C GLY A 231 -10.62 32.64 -25.81
N PRO A 232 -11.51 33.65 -25.77
CA PRO A 232 -12.09 34.17 -24.54
C PRO A 232 -13.22 33.27 -24.00
N GLY A 233 -12.91 31.99 -23.71
CA GLY A 233 -13.90 31.03 -23.24
C GLY A 233 -13.33 29.98 -22.28
N GLY A 234 -14.23 29.35 -21.54
CA GLY A 234 -13.89 28.25 -20.65
C GLY A 234 -13.34 27.02 -21.37
N SER A 235 -12.94 26.03 -20.58
CA SER A 235 -12.42 24.76 -21.10
C SER A 235 -13.00 23.57 -20.35
N GLU A 236 -12.88 22.38 -20.94
CA GLU A 236 -13.36 21.15 -20.32
C GLU A 236 -12.33 20.04 -20.45
N LEU A 237 -12.26 19.20 -19.41
CA LEU A 237 -11.47 17.99 -19.38
C LEU A 237 -12.35 16.79 -19.05
N ARG A 238 -12.42 15.82 -19.95
CA ARG A 238 -13.18 14.59 -19.82
C ARG A 238 -12.26 13.45 -19.42
N LEU A 239 -12.69 12.71 -18.39
CA LEU A 239 -12.09 11.45 -17.95
C LEU A 239 -13.05 10.31 -18.32
N SER A 240 -12.52 9.25 -18.94
CA SER A 240 -13.30 8.05 -19.32
C SER A 240 -12.65 6.77 -18.80
N PHE A 241 -13.48 5.84 -18.34
CA PHE A 241 -13.07 4.57 -17.73
C PHE A 241 -13.38 3.34 -18.59
N ASP A 242 -13.97 3.53 -19.77
CA ASP A 242 -14.41 2.48 -20.70
C ASP A 242 -13.26 1.61 -21.24
N ARG A 243 -12.07 2.20 -21.41
CA ARG A 243 -10.88 1.50 -21.92
C ARG A 243 -10.08 0.74 -20.86
N GLY A 244 -10.33 0.95 -19.57
CA GLY A 244 -9.61 0.29 -18.48
C GLY A 244 -10.40 -0.80 -17.77
N PHE A 245 -9.74 -1.49 -16.84
CA PHE A 245 -10.40 -2.38 -15.88
C PHE A 245 -10.52 -1.68 -14.53
N PHE A 246 -11.74 -1.35 -14.13
CA PHE A 246 -12.07 -0.68 -12.87
C PHE A 246 -13.06 -1.54 -12.09
N PRO A 247 -12.59 -2.48 -11.25
CA PRO A 247 -13.46 -3.41 -10.51
C PRO A 247 -14.35 -2.68 -9.50
N LEU A 248 -13.82 -1.59 -8.95
CA LEU A 248 -14.55 -0.62 -8.17
C LEU A 248 -14.59 0.69 -8.93
N THR A 249 -15.78 1.28 -9.01
CA THR A 249 -15.92 2.65 -9.51
C THR A 249 -15.20 3.60 -8.55
N PRO A 250 -14.29 4.47 -9.05
CA PRO A 250 -13.60 5.45 -8.21
C PRO A 250 -14.59 6.33 -7.44
N GLN A 251 -14.36 6.47 -6.13
CA GLN A 251 -15.13 7.36 -5.26
C GLN A 251 -14.30 8.59 -4.93
N ILE A 252 -14.72 9.74 -5.46
CA ILE A 252 -13.98 11.00 -5.39
C ILE A 252 -14.59 11.88 -4.30
N ARG A 253 -13.76 12.35 -3.37
CA ARG A 253 -14.12 13.33 -2.34
C ARG A 253 -13.89 14.76 -2.81
N ALA A 254 -12.87 14.98 -3.63
CA ALA A 254 -12.62 16.29 -4.24
C ALA A 254 -11.70 16.20 -5.45
N VAL A 255 -11.77 17.22 -6.30
CA VAL A 255 -10.86 17.46 -7.41
C VAL A 255 -10.49 18.94 -7.44
N ALA A 256 -9.23 19.24 -7.76
CA ALA A 256 -8.77 20.61 -7.96
C ALA A 256 -7.64 20.67 -8.98
N VAL A 257 -7.58 21.75 -9.75
CA VAL A 257 -6.39 22.12 -10.52
C VAL A 257 -5.36 22.76 -9.60
N ASN A 258 -4.08 22.76 -9.99
CA ASN A 258 -2.99 23.38 -9.22
C ASN A 258 -2.77 22.73 -7.84
N VAL A 259 -3.03 21.44 -7.67
CA VAL A 259 -2.61 20.73 -6.44
C VAL A 259 -1.14 20.37 -6.56
N LEU A 260 -0.31 20.87 -5.64
CA LEU A 260 1.14 20.66 -5.71
C LEU A 260 1.57 19.39 -4.95
N PRO A 261 2.21 18.42 -5.61
CA PRO A 261 2.90 17.34 -4.91
C PRO A 261 4.15 17.88 -4.23
N VAL A 262 4.29 17.62 -2.94
CA VAL A 262 5.38 18.14 -2.11
C VAL A 262 6.18 16.99 -1.51
N VAL A 263 7.49 17.17 -1.40
CA VAL A 263 8.41 16.25 -0.73
C VAL A 263 9.31 17.01 0.25
N GLN A 264 9.56 16.43 1.42
CA GLN A 264 10.45 16.97 2.43
C GLN A 264 11.91 16.70 2.04
N LEU A 265 12.41 17.52 1.12
CA LEU A 265 13.80 17.52 0.70
C LEU A 265 14.33 18.94 0.68
N GLY A 266 15.41 19.14 1.44
CA GLY A 266 16.34 20.26 1.27
C GLY A 266 17.32 19.95 0.16
N HIS A 267 17.62 20.94 -0.69
CA HIS A 267 18.56 20.80 -1.79
C HIS A 267 19.77 21.67 -1.55
N GLU A 268 20.95 21.07 -1.67
CA GLU A 268 22.23 21.77 -1.61
C GLU A 268 22.92 21.68 -2.97
N GLN A 269 23.54 22.78 -3.40
CA GLN A 269 24.26 22.81 -4.66
C GLN A 269 25.53 21.96 -4.58
N ALA A 270 26.01 21.51 -5.74
CA ALA A 270 27.29 20.86 -5.85
C ALA A 270 28.41 21.77 -5.29
N ALA A 271 29.30 21.19 -4.49
CA ALA A 271 30.38 21.91 -3.85
C ALA A 271 31.61 21.02 -3.66
N ALA A 272 32.77 21.67 -3.48
CA ALA A 272 33.99 21.00 -3.06
C ALA A 272 33.99 20.80 -1.54
N PHE A 273 34.55 19.68 -1.08
CA PHE A 273 34.81 19.49 0.34
C PHE A 273 35.90 20.48 0.82
N PRO A 274 35.91 20.86 2.10
CA PRO A 274 36.89 21.82 2.63
C PRO A 274 38.34 21.35 2.49
N GLU A 275 38.57 20.04 2.54
CA GLU A 275 39.90 19.43 2.48
C GLU A 275 40.15 18.73 1.15
N ASN A 276 41.35 18.93 0.60
CA ASN A 276 41.81 18.20 -0.57
C ASN A 276 42.23 16.77 -0.21
N ALA A 277 42.34 15.92 -1.24
CA ALA A 277 42.87 14.57 -1.13
C ALA A 277 44.26 14.54 -0.46
N THR A 278 44.42 13.74 0.58
CA THR A 278 45.71 13.52 1.26
C THR A 278 46.54 12.47 0.53
N GLY A 279 45.87 11.54 -0.18
CA GLY A 279 46.49 10.39 -0.84
C GLY A 279 46.94 9.28 0.09
N LEU A 280 46.55 9.37 1.37
CA LEU A 280 46.74 8.33 2.36
C LEU A 280 45.79 7.14 2.11
N PRO A 281 46.18 5.92 2.52
CA PRO A 281 45.30 4.77 2.45
C PRO A 281 44.08 4.97 3.36
N ASP A 282 42.93 4.46 2.91
CA ASP A 282 41.67 4.51 3.67
C ASP A 282 41.25 5.95 4.07
N GLN A 283 41.63 6.94 3.24
CA GLN A 283 41.29 8.35 3.48
C GLN A 283 39.77 8.49 3.67
N LEU A 284 39.38 9.04 4.82
CA LEU A 284 38.01 9.42 5.15
C LEU A 284 37.85 10.92 4.98
N VAL A 285 36.86 11.33 4.19
CA VAL A 285 36.38 12.71 4.15
C VAL A 285 35.20 12.79 5.10
N GLU A 286 35.35 13.56 6.19
CA GLU A 286 34.30 13.77 7.18
C GLU A 286 33.09 14.43 6.55
N PHE A 287 31.94 13.76 6.61
CA PHE A 287 30.72 14.20 5.96
C PHE A 287 29.51 13.44 6.52
N ASP A 288 28.55 14.15 7.10
CA ASP A 288 27.32 13.52 7.59
C ASP A 288 26.48 13.04 6.41
N THR A 289 26.29 11.72 6.34
CA THR A 289 25.51 11.05 5.30
C THR A 289 24.20 10.46 5.80
N THR A 290 23.88 10.65 7.08
CA THR A 290 22.75 9.98 7.73
C THR A 290 21.40 10.51 7.29
N ASP A 291 21.34 11.74 6.80
CA ASP A 291 20.18 12.48 6.32
C ASP A 291 20.06 12.52 4.78
N LEU A 292 20.99 11.89 4.06
CA LEU A 292 21.01 11.89 2.60
C LEU A 292 19.91 10.98 2.05
N ALA A 293 18.89 11.59 1.45
CA ALA A 293 17.80 10.86 0.78
C ALA A 293 18.27 10.18 -0.52
N ARG A 294 19.33 10.71 -1.12
CA ARG A 294 20.02 10.10 -2.27
C ARG A 294 21.53 10.25 -2.08
N LEU A 295 22.25 9.19 -2.43
CA LEU A 295 23.69 9.18 -2.34
C LEU A 295 24.31 10.10 -3.39
N PRO A 296 25.31 10.90 -3.01
CA PRO A 296 25.92 11.89 -3.89
C PRO A 296 26.78 11.23 -4.94
N GLU A 297 26.83 11.84 -6.12
CA GLU A 297 27.94 11.62 -7.04
C GLU A 297 29.19 12.28 -6.47
N ILE A 298 30.31 11.55 -6.44
CA ILE A 298 31.59 12.07 -5.93
C ILE A 298 32.58 12.17 -7.07
N THR A 299 33.24 13.33 -7.17
CA THR A 299 34.31 13.57 -8.11
C THR A 299 35.62 13.88 -7.38
N VAL A 300 36.74 13.44 -7.96
CA VAL A 300 38.09 13.80 -7.50
C VAL A 300 38.84 14.37 -8.70
N GLY A 301 39.12 15.66 -8.68
CA GLY A 301 39.56 16.40 -9.86
C GLY A 301 38.47 16.37 -10.94
N ALA A 302 38.82 15.85 -12.11
CA ALA A 302 37.88 15.70 -13.24
C ALA A 302 37.22 14.31 -13.30
N ASP A 303 37.59 13.40 -12.42
CA ASP A 303 37.16 12.00 -12.49
C ASP A 303 35.97 11.74 -11.57
N THR A 304 34.90 11.15 -12.09
CA THR A 304 33.79 10.58 -11.28
C THR A 304 34.22 9.25 -10.66
N TRP A 305 33.87 9.05 -9.40
CA TRP A 305 34.11 7.83 -8.63
C TRP A 305 32.80 7.07 -8.44
N ALA A 306 32.88 5.74 -8.35
CA ALA A 306 31.71 4.88 -8.20
C ALA A 306 31.57 4.36 -6.76
N GLN A 307 30.39 4.54 -6.19
CA GLN A 307 30.08 4.04 -4.87
C GLN A 307 30.03 2.50 -4.84
N ARG A 308 30.51 1.92 -3.75
CA ARG A 308 30.37 0.50 -3.42
C ARG A 308 29.85 0.32 -1.99
N ALA A 309 29.20 -0.82 -1.75
CA ALA A 309 28.78 -1.21 -0.40
C ALA A 309 29.99 -1.58 0.47
N ASP A 310 31.03 -2.13 -0.15
CA ASP A 310 32.33 -2.40 0.44
C ASP A 310 33.42 -2.31 -0.65
N LEU A 311 34.68 -2.21 -0.22
CA LEU A 311 35.82 -2.10 -1.13
C LEU A 311 36.55 -3.43 -1.36
N THR A 312 36.09 -4.54 -0.76
CA THR A 312 36.80 -5.84 -0.77
C THR A 312 36.97 -6.43 -2.16
N ARG A 313 36.05 -6.12 -3.07
CA ARG A 313 36.10 -6.56 -4.48
C ARG A 313 36.68 -5.53 -5.44
N SER A 314 37.19 -4.40 -4.92
CA SER A 314 37.74 -3.31 -5.73
C SER A 314 39.22 -3.55 -5.99
N GLY A 315 39.65 -3.44 -7.25
CA GLY A 315 41.05 -3.50 -7.62
C GLY A 315 41.83 -2.23 -7.23
N PRO A 316 43.18 -2.28 -7.20
CA PRO A 316 44.06 -1.15 -6.83
C PRO A 316 43.86 0.15 -7.63
N THR A 317 43.37 0.03 -8.86
CA THR A 317 43.16 1.16 -9.78
C THR A 317 41.71 1.64 -9.86
N ASP A 318 40.79 0.91 -9.24
CA ASP A 318 39.36 1.20 -9.32
C ASP A 318 39.02 2.46 -8.54
N ARG A 319 38.33 3.40 -9.21
CA ARG A 319 37.87 4.66 -8.63
C ARG A 319 36.62 4.42 -7.78
N HIS A 320 36.77 3.68 -6.70
CA HIS A 320 35.68 3.30 -5.81
C HIS A 320 35.77 4.03 -4.47
N TYR A 321 34.60 4.37 -3.92
CA TYR A 321 34.44 4.88 -2.56
C TYR A 321 33.31 4.13 -1.86
N LEU A 322 33.31 4.20 -0.53
CA LEU A 322 32.27 3.65 0.32
C LEU A 322 31.68 4.79 1.16
N VAL A 323 30.36 4.80 1.33
CA VAL A 323 29.67 5.79 2.17
C VAL A 323 29.47 5.20 3.56
N ARG A 324 29.93 5.93 4.56
CA ARG A 324 29.76 5.63 5.98
C ARG A 324 28.92 6.73 6.62
N PRO A 325 28.26 6.48 7.76
CA PRO A 325 27.50 7.50 8.49
C PRO A 325 28.31 8.77 8.80
N ASP A 326 29.61 8.62 9.05
CA ASP A 326 30.56 9.66 9.42
C ASP A 326 31.34 10.26 8.25
N GLY A 327 31.21 9.72 7.03
CA GLY A 327 31.94 10.24 5.89
C GLY A 327 32.04 9.35 4.67
N ILE A 328 32.86 9.79 3.73
CA ILE A 328 33.18 9.07 2.49
C ILE A 328 34.59 8.50 2.60
N GLN A 329 34.70 7.17 2.54
CA GLN A 329 35.98 6.48 2.61
C GLN A 329 36.44 6.04 1.22
N PHE A 330 37.68 6.37 0.88
CA PHE A 330 38.34 5.94 -0.35
C PHE A 330 39.21 4.70 -0.13
N GLY A 331 39.62 4.08 -1.24
CA GLY A 331 40.46 2.88 -1.20
C GLY A 331 41.85 3.11 -0.63
N ASN A 332 42.53 2.01 -0.30
CA ASN A 332 43.87 2.04 0.28
C ASN A 332 45.01 1.81 -0.73
N GLY A 333 44.67 1.63 -2.02
CA GLY A 333 45.61 1.32 -3.09
C GLY A 333 45.83 -0.18 -3.29
N VAL A 334 45.17 -1.03 -2.50
CA VAL A 334 44.99 -2.47 -2.76
C VAL A 334 43.52 -2.73 -3.07
N ASN A 335 42.65 -2.29 -2.16
CA ASN A 335 41.19 -2.39 -2.25
C ASN A 335 40.63 -1.03 -2.68
N GLY A 336 40.67 -0.76 -3.98
CA GLY A 336 40.31 0.55 -4.55
C GLY A 336 41.48 1.54 -4.58
N ARG A 337 41.41 2.49 -5.51
CA ARG A 337 42.41 3.53 -5.75
C ARG A 337 42.41 4.56 -4.64
N ARG A 338 43.61 5.07 -4.31
CA ARG A 338 43.76 6.25 -3.44
C ARG A 338 43.53 7.54 -4.25
N PRO A 339 42.82 8.53 -3.70
CA PRO A 339 42.73 9.85 -4.31
C PRO A 339 44.14 10.43 -4.51
N PRO A 340 44.46 11.06 -5.66
CA PRO A 340 45.76 11.69 -5.84
C PRO A 340 45.97 12.83 -4.83
N THR A 341 47.11 12.88 -4.15
CA THR A 341 47.41 13.95 -3.18
C THR A 341 47.24 15.33 -3.82
N GLY A 342 46.55 16.23 -3.12
CA GLY A 342 46.24 17.59 -3.57
C GLY A 342 45.07 17.71 -4.54
N ALA A 343 44.46 16.61 -4.97
CA ALA A 343 43.25 16.66 -5.80
C ALA A 343 42.04 17.20 -5.01
N VAL A 344 41.25 18.05 -5.65
CA VAL A 344 39.99 18.55 -5.08
C VAL A 344 38.96 17.42 -5.08
N ILE A 345 38.32 17.19 -3.95
CA ILE A 345 37.21 16.24 -3.82
C ILE A 345 35.92 17.06 -3.78
N SER A 346 34.94 16.69 -4.59
CA SER A 346 33.65 17.40 -4.67
C SER A 346 32.48 16.42 -4.66
N HIS A 347 31.32 16.93 -4.28
CA HIS A 347 30.05 16.23 -4.40
C HIS A 347 29.14 16.94 -5.41
N GLY A 348 28.30 16.15 -6.08
CA GLY A 348 27.18 16.65 -6.87
C GLY A 348 26.10 17.28 -5.98
N GLU A 349 24.97 17.66 -6.57
CA GLU A 349 23.84 18.20 -5.80
C GLU A 349 23.34 17.19 -4.76
N LEU A 350 23.02 17.68 -3.57
CA LEU A 350 22.56 16.86 -2.46
C LEU A 350 21.07 17.05 -2.24
N SER A 351 20.40 15.97 -1.85
CA SER A 351 19.03 16.02 -1.35
C SER A 351 19.01 15.42 0.06
N ARG A 352 18.72 16.26 1.05
CA ARG A 352 18.68 15.89 2.47
C ARG A 352 17.25 15.85 2.97
N THR A 353 16.98 14.92 3.88
CA THR A 353 15.68 14.77 4.54
C THR A 353 15.85 14.74 6.05
N GLU A 354 14.89 15.35 6.73
CA GLU A 354 14.69 15.28 8.17
C GLU A 354 13.83 14.07 8.57
N ALA A 355 13.60 13.15 7.62
CA ALA A 355 13.03 11.83 7.83
C ALA A 355 11.71 11.88 8.61
N THR A 356 11.64 11.29 9.81
CA THR A 356 10.40 11.24 10.59
C THR A 356 9.85 12.61 10.98
N LYS A 357 10.71 13.62 11.15
CA LYS A 357 10.29 15.01 11.42
C LYS A 357 9.56 15.65 10.24
N GLY A 358 9.81 15.15 9.02
CA GLY A 358 9.09 15.58 7.83
C GLY A 358 7.62 15.16 7.80
N ASN A 359 7.20 14.21 8.64
CA ASN A 359 5.82 13.79 8.73
C ASN A 359 5.00 14.87 9.45
N LEU A 360 4.12 15.54 8.72
CA LEU A 360 3.32 16.65 9.22
C LEU A 360 1.83 16.30 9.23
N ARG A 361 1.11 16.77 10.26
CA ARG A 361 -0.35 16.60 10.36
C ARG A 361 -1.09 17.30 9.20
N SER A 362 -2.35 16.90 8.98
CA SER A 362 -3.24 17.61 8.05
C SER A 362 -3.60 19.02 8.53
N GLY A 363 -4.02 19.87 7.57
CA GLY A 363 -4.59 21.19 7.81
C GLY A 363 -3.58 22.32 8.02
N LEU A 364 -2.29 22.10 7.74
CA LEU A 364 -1.27 23.14 7.84
C LEU A 364 -1.33 24.05 6.61
N ARG A 365 -0.97 25.33 6.81
CA ARG A 365 -0.96 26.36 5.75
C ARG A 365 0.41 26.44 5.08
N TRP A 366 0.40 26.67 3.78
CA TRP A 366 1.59 26.67 2.94
C TRP A 366 1.65 27.90 2.06
N THR A 367 2.87 28.35 1.77
CA THR A 367 3.15 29.34 0.73
C THR A 367 4.17 28.80 -0.26
N VAL A 368 4.14 29.35 -1.47
CA VAL A 368 5.09 29.07 -2.54
C VAL A 368 5.76 30.40 -2.88
N PRO A 369 6.96 30.69 -2.33
CA PRO A 369 7.57 32.03 -2.38
C PRO A 369 7.70 32.59 -3.79
N VAL A 370 8.00 31.74 -4.78
CA VAL A 370 8.15 32.19 -6.17
C VAL A 370 6.85 32.84 -6.69
N LEU A 371 5.67 32.42 -6.21
CA LEU A 371 4.38 32.98 -6.64
C LEU A 371 4.07 34.34 -6.01
N ASN A 372 4.88 34.84 -5.07
CA ASN A 372 4.65 36.10 -4.34
C ASN A 372 3.28 36.15 -3.63
N LEU A 373 2.80 35.01 -3.12
CA LEU A 373 1.54 34.90 -2.39
C LEU A 373 1.79 34.79 -0.87
N SER A 374 0.94 35.43 -0.06
CA SER A 374 1.01 35.30 1.40
C SER A 374 0.59 33.91 1.89
N SER A 375 -0.33 33.27 1.18
CA SER A 375 -0.76 31.89 1.37
C SER A 375 -1.15 31.31 0.01
N TYR A 376 -0.69 30.10 -0.25
CA TYR A 376 -1.07 29.33 -1.44
C TYR A 376 -2.25 28.42 -1.14
N GLY A 377 -2.18 27.70 -0.03
CA GLY A 377 -3.08 26.58 0.21
C GLY A 377 -2.84 25.86 1.54
N HIS A 378 -3.42 24.67 1.64
CA HIS A 378 -3.27 23.78 2.79
C HIS A 378 -3.15 22.31 2.38
N ASN A 379 -2.51 21.50 3.21
CA ASN A 379 -2.52 20.05 3.02
C ASN A 379 -3.78 19.44 3.63
N ARG A 380 -4.63 18.79 2.82
CA ARG A 380 -5.84 18.13 3.32
C ARG A 380 -5.57 16.83 4.08
N HIS A 381 -4.49 16.16 3.70
CA HIS A 381 -4.00 14.93 4.33
C HIS A 381 -2.65 15.18 4.99
N ALA A 382 -2.29 14.33 5.95
CA ALA A 382 -0.97 14.35 6.54
C ALA A 382 0.10 14.12 5.47
N LEU A 383 1.27 14.74 5.64
CA LEU A 383 2.47 14.36 4.91
C LEU A 383 3.05 13.13 5.61
N VAL A 384 3.32 12.08 4.84
CA VAL A 384 3.69 10.75 5.35
C VAL A 384 4.86 10.15 4.55
N GLY A 385 5.45 9.07 5.07
CA GLY A 385 6.55 8.36 4.41
C GLY A 385 7.95 8.73 4.92
N GLY A 386 8.04 9.75 5.78
CA GLY A 386 9.26 10.11 6.47
C GLY A 386 9.72 8.99 7.40
N GLN A 387 10.92 8.44 7.18
CA GLN A 387 11.49 7.36 8.00
C GLN A 387 12.98 7.58 8.24
N ASP A 388 13.40 7.41 9.49
CA ASP A 388 14.79 7.54 9.91
C ASP A 388 15.64 6.39 9.34
N PRO A 389 16.96 6.61 9.13
CA PRO A 389 17.82 5.58 8.57
C PRO A 389 17.88 4.36 9.50
N GLY A 390 17.82 3.17 8.91
CA GLY A 390 17.94 1.93 9.66
C GLY A 390 16.83 1.72 10.70
N GLY A 391 15.57 1.94 10.31
CA GLY A 391 14.35 1.64 11.09
C GLY A 391 14.33 0.23 11.70
N ASP A 392 13.22 -0.27 12.27
CA ASP A 392 13.26 -1.56 12.99
C ASP A 392 13.48 -2.78 12.06
N LEU A 393 14.73 -3.00 11.68
CA LEU A 393 15.20 -4.11 10.86
C LEU A 393 14.86 -5.46 11.49
N THR A 394 14.72 -5.51 12.82
CA THR A 394 14.36 -6.72 13.54
C THR A 394 12.88 -7.05 13.29
N ALA A 395 12.00 -6.07 13.40
CA ALA A 395 10.58 -6.23 13.06
C ALA A 395 10.39 -6.59 11.59
N VAL A 396 11.07 -5.89 10.67
CA VAL A 396 10.98 -6.14 9.22
C VAL A 396 11.51 -7.54 8.86
N ALA A 397 12.63 -7.95 9.43
CA ALA A 397 13.21 -9.27 9.17
C ALA A 397 12.35 -10.40 9.75
N ARG A 398 11.73 -10.19 10.91
CA ARG A 398 10.79 -11.15 11.52
C ARG A 398 9.54 -11.30 10.68
N ASP A 399 8.95 -10.18 10.26
CA ASP A 399 7.79 -10.19 9.37
C ASP A 399 8.12 -10.95 8.07
N ALA A 400 9.29 -10.68 7.47
CA ALA A 400 9.76 -11.40 6.29
C ALA A 400 9.98 -12.91 6.52
N ALA A 401 10.44 -13.31 7.71
CA ALA A 401 10.68 -14.71 8.04
C ALA A 401 9.36 -15.50 8.28
N VAL A 402 8.30 -14.81 8.69
CA VAL A 402 6.99 -15.41 8.98
C VAL A 402 6.06 -15.33 7.76
N GLN A 403 6.14 -14.26 6.98
CA GLN A 403 5.35 -14.09 5.76
C GLN A 403 5.83 -15.04 4.68
N ARG A 404 5.10 -16.15 4.53
CA ARG A 404 5.27 -17.09 3.42
C ARG A 404 4.73 -16.47 2.14
N SER A 405 5.54 -16.48 1.09
CA SER A 405 5.10 -15.99 -0.21
C SER A 405 4.06 -16.92 -0.86
N ALA A 406 4.15 -18.24 -0.67
CA ALA A 406 3.28 -19.23 -1.32
C ALA A 406 1.96 -19.48 -0.56
N LEU A 407 0.86 -19.73 -1.30
CA LEU A 407 -0.48 -20.05 -0.79
C LEU A 407 -0.66 -21.57 -0.68
N LEU A 408 -0.29 -22.18 0.45
CA LEU A 408 -0.22 -23.64 0.60
C LEU A 408 -1.57 -24.27 0.93
N SER A 409 -2.41 -23.56 1.68
CA SER A 409 -3.73 -24.03 2.10
C SER A 409 -4.87 -23.35 1.35
N ASP A 410 -6.05 -23.96 1.39
CA ASP A 410 -7.29 -23.39 0.84
C ASP A 410 -7.69 -22.10 1.60
N ALA A 411 -7.46 -22.06 2.91
CA ALA A 411 -7.71 -20.88 3.74
C ALA A 411 -6.80 -19.72 3.33
N GLU A 412 -5.49 -19.95 3.18
CA GLU A 412 -4.54 -18.92 2.71
C GLU A 412 -4.90 -18.40 1.31
N LEU A 413 -5.35 -19.28 0.41
CA LEU A 413 -5.80 -18.89 -0.94
C LEU A 413 -7.03 -17.99 -0.89
N VAL A 414 -8.03 -18.36 -0.08
CA VAL A 414 -9.26 -17.57 0.12
C VAL A 414 -8.96 -16.22 0.77
N GLU A 415 -8.16 -16.21 1.84
CA GLU A 415 -7.75 -14.98 2.53
C GLU A 415 -6.98 -14.06 1.58
N ALA A 416 -6.05 -14.60 0.79
CA ALA A 416 -5.30 -13.83 -0.19
C ALA A 416 -6.21 -13.21 -1.25
N ALA A 417 -7.20 -13.96 -1.76
CA ALA A 417 -8.16 -13.46 -2.74
C ALA A 417 -9.03 -12.33 -2.18
N LEU A 418 -9.53 -12.47 -0.95
CA LEU A 418 -10.33 -11.45 -0.27
C LEU A 418 -9.51 -10.20 0.07
N ALA A 419 -8.23 -10.37 0.37
CA ALA A 419 -7.30 -9.29 0.68
C ALA A 419 -6.73 -8.60 -0.58
N LEU A 420 -7.11 -9.02 -1.80
CA LEU A 420 -6.57 -8.42 -3.01
C LEU A 420 -6.92 -6.92 -3.12
N PRO A 421 -5.91 -6.03 -3.13
CA PRO A 421 -6.12 -4.60 -3.10
C PRO A 421 -6.95 -4.10 -4.28
N GLY A 422 -7.99 -3.32 -4.01
CA GLY A 422 -8.82 -2.67 -5.03
C GLY A 422 -9.74 -3.58 -5.83
N LEU A 423 -9.66 -4.91 -5.70
CA LEU A 423 -10.56 -5.85 -6.39
C LEU A 423 -11.88 -6.05 -5.62
N ALA A 424 -11.85 -5.88 -4.29
CA ALA A 424 -13.01 -6.03 -3.40
C ALA A 424 -13.83 -7.29 -3.68
N VAL A 425 -13.12 -8.42 -3.79
CA VAL A 425 -13.73 -9.75 -3.88
C VAL A 425 -14.70 -9.90 -2.72
N ARG A 426 -16.00 -10.02 -3.00
CA ARG A 426 -17.04 -10.04 -1.94
C ARG A 426 -17.04 -11.35 -1.18
N ARG A 427 -16.67 -12.42 -1.88
CA ARG A 427 -16.62 -13.78 -1.36
C ARG A 427 -15.66 -14.60 -2.21
N ALA A 428 -14.95 -15.51 -1.57
CA ALA A 428 -14.14 -16.53 -2.23
C ALA A 428 -14.30 -17.85 -1.48
N GLU A 429 -14.29 -18.96 -2.22
CA GLU A 429 -14.35 -20.31 -1.66
C GLU A 429 -13.53 -21.25 -2.55
N ALA A 430 -12.70 -22.09 -1.93
CA ALA A 430 -11.79 -22.98 -2.63
C ALA A 430 -12.33 -24.42 -2.67
N LEU A 431 -12.27 -25.03 -3.86
CA LEU A 431 -12.67 -26.40 -4.13
C LEU A 431 -11.43 -27.22 -4.51
N ALA A 432 -10.90 -27.96 -3.54
CA ALA A 432 -9.75 -28.83 -3.75
C ALA A 432 -10.09 -30.01 -4.69
N GLY A 433 -9.21 -30.23 -5.67
CA GLY A 433 -9.29 -31.31 -6.64
C GLY A 433 -10.48 -31.25 -7.59
N PHE A 434 -11.09 -30.07 -7.76
CA PHE A 434 -12.23 -29.86 -8.64
C PHE A 434 -11.79 -29.15 -9.92
N ASP A 435 -12.10 -29.70 -11.09
CA ASP A 435 -12.04 -29.00 -12.38
C ASP A 435 -13.46 -28.90 -12.94
N PRO A 436 -13.99 -27.70 -13.21
CA PRO A 436 -15.35 -27.48 -13.74
C PRO A 436 -15.61 -28.21 -15.06
N ARG A 437 -14.56 -28.50 -15.84
CA ARG A 437 -14.64 -29.28 -17.09
C ARG A 437 -14.84 -30.78 -16.85
N LEU A 438 -14.56 -31.25 -15.64
CA LEU A 438 -14.64 -32.64 -15.21
C LEU A 438 -15.38 -32.74 -13.86
N PRO A 439 -16.63 -32.26 -13.75
CA PRO A 439 -17.29 -32.01 -12.46
C PRO A 439 -17.54 -33.29 -11.63
N ASN A 440 -17.55 -34.45 -12.28
CA ASN A 440 -17.77 -35.76 -11.65
C ASN A 440 -16.46 -36.52 -11.35
N ARG A 441 -15.29 -35.88 -11.47
CA ARG A 441 -13.99 -36.49 -11.20
C ARG A 441 -13.15 -35.59 -10.31
N ARG A 442 -12.44 -36.21 -9.37
CA ARG A 442 -11.37 -35.53 -8.64
C ARG A 442 -10.13 -35.47 -9.53
N VAL A 443 -9.52 -34.30 -9.63
CA VAL A 443 -8.28 -34.07 -10.39
C VAL A 443 -7.19 -33.65 -9.41
N ASP A 444 -6.11 -34.43 -9.33
CA ASP A 444 -5.01 -34.12 -8.44
C ASP A 444 -4.29 -32.84 -8.87
N ALA A 445 -3.69 -32.15 -7.89
CA ALA A 445 -2.98 -30.88 -8.09
C ALA A 445 -3.82 -29.75 -8.74
N VAL A 446 -5.15 -29.84 -8.73
CA VAL A 446 -6.05 -28.75 -9.15
C VAL A 446 -6.73 -28.12 -7.93
N ARG A 447 -6.76 -26.79 -7.87
CA ARG A 447 -7.62 -26.03 -6.95
C ARG A 447 -8.47 -25.07 -7.76
N THR A 448 -9.78 -25.09 -7.54
CA THR A 448 -10.70 -24.12 -8.15
C THR A 448 -11.12 -23.12 -7.08
N LEU A 449 -10.80 -21.85 -7.30
CA LEU A 449 -11.22 -20.73 -6.47
C LEU A 449 -12.44 -20.09 -7.11
N VAL A 450 -13.60 -20.26 -6.49
CA VAL A 450 -14.84 -19.63 -6.92
C VAL A 450 -14.98 -18.29 -6.20
N ILE A 451 -15.12 -17.22 -6.96
CA ILE A 451 -15.16 -15.84 -6.45
C ILE A 451 -16.46 -15.14 -6.81
N VAL A 452 -16.94 -14.28 -5.91
CA VAL A 452 -18.07 -13.38 -6.16
C VAL A 452 -17.54 -11.95 -6.30
N PRO A 453 -17.62 -11.34 -7.49
CA PRO A 453 -17.14 -9.98 -7.70
C PRO A 453 -17.98 -8.93 -6.95
N PRO A 454 -17.48 -7.69 -6.79
CA PRO A 454 -18.31 -6.57 -6.36
C PRO A 454 -19.43 -6.31 -7.37
N ARG A 455 -20.57 -5.77 -6.91
CA ARG A 455 -21.72 -5.47 -7.79
C ARG A 455 -21.38 -4.47 -8.91
N SER A 456 -20.34 -3.68 -8.73
CA SER A 456 -19.84 -2.68 -9.68
C SER A 456 -18.85 -3.24 -10.70
N ALA A 457 -18.42 -4.50 -10.59
CA ALA A 457 -17.45 -5.06 -11.51
C ALA A 457 -18.00 -5.03 -12.95
N GLY A 458 -17.28 -4.36 -13.85
CA GLY A 458 -17.63 -4.30 -15.27
C GLY A 458 -17.42 -5.63 -16.00
N ALA A 459 -17.92 -5.71 -17.23
CA ALA A 459 -17.98 -6.92 -18.07
C ALA A 459 -16.63 -7.49 -18.60
N ARG A 460 -15.48 -7.09 -18.02
CA ARG A 460 -14.18 -7.69 -18.35
C ARG A 460 -13.95 -8.93 -17.48
N ASP A 461 -13.06 -9.81 -17.92
CA ASP A 461 -12.71 -11.08 -17.27
C ASP A 461 -12.07 -10.88 -15.88
N TYR A 462 -12.92 -10.58 -14.89
CA TYR A 462 -12.57 -10.36 -13.48
C TYR A 462 -11.85 -11.59 -12.87
N PRO A 463 -12.30 -12.84 -13.14
CA PRO A 463 -11.57 -14.03 -12.72
C PRO A 463 -10.12 -14.09 -13.23
N ALA A 464 -9.86 -13.74 -14.50
CA ALA A 464 -8.50 -13.71 -15.02
C ALA A 464 -7.60 -12.69 -14.31
N VAL A 465 -8.15 -11.52 -13.93
CA VAL A 465 -7.38 -10.52 -13.17
C VAL A 465 -7.05 -11.03 -11.77
N VAL A 466 -8.01 -11.63 -11.07
CA VAL A 466 -7.78 -12.24 -9.76
C VAL A 466 -6.73 -13.36 -9.84
N ALA A 467 -6.85 -14.25 -10.83
CA ALA A 467 -5.87 -15.31 -11.07
C ALA A 467 -4.45 -14.75 -11.27
N SER A 468 -4.31 -13.73 -12.13
CA SER A 468 -3.02 -13.06 -12.40
C SER A 468 -2.39 -12.46 -11.13
N ARG A 469 -3.21 -11.89 -10.23
CA ARG A 469 -2.73 -11.33 -8.95
C ARG A 469 -2.31 -12.40 -7.93
N LEU A 470 -2.88 -13.59 -7.99
CA LEU A 470 -2.53 -14.71 -7.12
C LEU A 470 -1.36 -15.54 -7.66
N GLU A 471 -1.12 -15.49 -8.97
CA GLU A 471 -0.10 -16.29 -9.67
C GLU A 471 1.31 -16.21 -9.06
N PRO A 472 1.85 -15.05 -8.65
CA PRO A 472 3.19 -14.97 -8.03
C PRO A 472 3.33 -15.76 -6.73
N ARG A 473 2.20 -16.11 -6.10
CA ARG A 473 2.10 -16.81 -4.82
C ARG A 473 1.58 -18.24 -4.98
N ARG A 474 1.35 -18.71 -6.21
CA ARG A 474 0.88 -20.07 -6.52
C ARG A 474 1.96 -21.11 -6.22
N VAL A 475 1.56 -22.31 -5.80
CA VAL A 475 2.47 -23.44 -5.59
C VAL A 475 2.94 -24.01 -6.93
N LEU A 476 4.24 -24.30 -7.06
CA LEU A 476 4.77 -24.92 -8.27
C LEU A 476 4.14 -26.31 -8.49
N GLY A 477 3.67 -26.58 -9.70
CA GLY A 477 3.08 -27.87 -10.09
C GLY A 477 1.58 -27.99 -9.81
N GLU A 478 0.95 -27.01 -9.17
CA GLU A 478 -0.51 -26.96 -9.07
C GLU A 478 -1.14 -26.23 -10.26
N ARG A 479 -2.42 -26.52 -10.54
CA ARG A 479 -3.26 -25.75 -11.45
C ARG A 479 -4.30 -24.99 -10.62
N LEU A 480 -4.20 -23.66 -10.61
CA LEU A 480 -5.21 -22.78 -10.03
C LEU A 480 -6.21 -22.39 -11.12
N ILE A 481 -7.49 -22.68 -10.90
CA ILE A 481 -8.61 -22.20 -11.72
C ILE A 481 -9.32 -21.13 -10.89
N VAL A 482 -9.59 -19.98 -11.48
CA VAL A 482 -10.40 -18.93 -10.84
C VAL A 482 -11.62 -18.69 -11.70
N GLU A 483 -12.80 -18.70 -11.11
CA GLU A 483 -14.06 -18.53 -11.83
C GLU A 483 -15.16 -17.90 -10.96
N GLU A 484 -16.20 -17.42 -11.62
CA GLU A 484 -17.45 -17.02 -10.95
C GLU A 484 -18.36 -18.23 -10.74
N PRO A 485 -19.20 -18.23 -9.69
CA PRO A 485 -20.10 -19.35 -9.43
C PRO A 485 -21.15 -19.50 -10.53
N THR A 486 -21.47 -20.75 -10.87
CA THR A 486 -22.66 -21.03 -11.68
C THR A 486 -23.92 -20.64 -10.91
N VAL A 487 -24.59 -19.56 -11.29
CA VAL A 487 -25.80 -19.09 -10.60
C VAL A 487 -27.03 -19.87 -11.09
N VAL A 488 -27.70 -20.57 -10.17
CA VAL A 488 -28.94 -21.31 -10.43
C VAL A 488 -30.09 -20.61 -9.71
N ALA A 489 -30.94 -19.91 -10.47
CA ALA A 489 -32.16 -19.33 -9.94
C ALA A 489 -33.21 -20.42 -9.66
N VAL A 490 -33.79 -20.39 -8.47
CA VAL A 490 -34.84 -21.33 -8.04
C VAL A 490 -36.09 -20.56 -7.69
N ASP A 491 -37.19 -20.90 -8.37
CA ASP A 491 -38.52 -20.39 -8.06
C ASP A 491 -39.10 -21.18 -6.89
N LEU A 492 -39.76 -20.48 -5.97
CA LEU A 492 -40.34 -21.04 -4.74
C LEU A 492 -41.83 -20.77 -4.70
N GLN A 493 -42.61 -21.79 -4.35
CA GLN A 493 -44.03 -21.67 -4.04
C GLN A 493 -44.27 -22.19 -2.62
N LEU A 494 -44.73 -21.30 -1.75
CA LEU A 494 -44.94 -21.59 -0.33
C LEU A 494 -46.42 -21.45 0.03
N THR A 495 -46.94 -22.43 0.76
CA THR A 495 -48.18 -22.25 1.51
C THR A 495 -47.84 -21.81 2.93
N LEU A 496 -48.41 -20.68 3.37
CA LEU A 496 -48.18 -20.15 4.71
C LEU A 496 -49.49 -20.11 5.50
N THR A 497 -49.40 -20.47 6.77
CA THR A 497 -50.42 -20.18 7.78
C THR A 497 -49.88 -19.12 8.72
N ILE A 498 -50.57 -17.98 8.77
CA ILE A 498 -50.15 -16.81 9.54
C ILE A 498 -51.15 -16.50 10.65
N GLU A 499 -50.66 -15.87 11.72
CA GLU A 499 -51.50 -15.40 12.83
C GLU A 499 -52.45 -14.28 12.36
N PRO A 500 -53.66 -14.19 12.96
CA PRO A 500 -54.56 -13.08 12.71
C PRO A 500 -53.88 -11.73 13.01
N GLY A 501 -53.77 -10.86 12.00
CA GLY A 501 -53.14 -9.53 12.11
C GLY A 501 -51.69 -9.46 11.61
N ALA A 502 -51.02 -10.59 11.36
CA ALA A 502 -49.65 -10.63 10.84
C ALA A 502 -49.57 -10.47 9.30
N LEU A 503 -50.21 -9.43 8.75
CA LEU A 503 -50.31 -9.23 7.29
C LEU A 503 -48.97 -9.02 6.58
N GLU A 504 -47.93 -8.60 7.31
CA GLU A 504 -46.56 -8.39 6.80
C GLU A 504 -45.68 -9.65 6.84
N ALA A 505 -46.19 -10.77 7.37
CA ALA A 505 -45.40 -12.00 7.46
C ALA A 505 -44.93 -12.51 6.09
N PRO A 506 -45.75 -12.56 5.02
CA PRO A 506 -45.30 -13.03 3.71
C PRO A 506 -44.15 -12.19 3.11
N SER A 507 -44.23 -10.85 3.19
CA SER A 507 -43.16 -9.97 2.69
C SER A 507 -41.88 -10.09 3.51
N THR A 508 -42.01 -10.30 4.83
CA THR A 508 -40.86 -10.55 5.72
C THR A 508 -40.21 -11.91 5.42
N VAL A 509 -41.01 -12.95 5.15
CA VAL A 509 -40.52 -14.26 4.70
C VAL A 509 -39.80 -14.13 3.36
N GLU A 510 -40.36 -13.40 2.39
CA GLU A 510 -39.72 -13.15 1.09
C GLU A 510 -38.35 -12.48 1.27
N ALA A 511 -38.29 -11.38 2.02
CA ALA A 511 -37.05 -10.66 2.27
C ALA A 511 -35.99 -11.58 2.90
N ARG A 512 -36.38 -12.40 3.89
CA ARG A 512 -35.50 -13.35 4.56
C ARG A 512 -35.03 -14.48 3.64
N LEU A 513 -35.90 -15.01 2.79
CA LEU A 513 -35.53 -16.03 1.79
C LEU A 513 -34.54 -15.46 0.78
N ARG A 514 -34.77 -14.24 0.28
CA ARG A 514 -33.84 -13.57 -0.64
C ARG A 514 -32.49 -13.30 0.02
N ASP A 515 -32.46 -12.94 1.29
CA ASP A 515 -31.22 -12.76 2.06
C ASP A 515 -30.46 -14.07 2.25
N ARG A 516 -31.14 -15.13 2.73
CA ARG A 516 -30.52 -16.43 3.03
C ARG A 516 -30.11 -17.24 1.80
N LEU A 517 -30.79 -17.02 0.67
CA LEU A 517 -30.42 -17.58 -0.63
C LEU A 517 -29.58 -16.59 -1.46
N SER A 518 -29.05 -15.53 -0.86
CA SER A 518 -28.16 -14.62 -1.57
C SER A 518 -26.77 -15.24 -1.77
N MET A 519 -26.07 -14.78 -2.81
CA MET A 519 -24.69 -15.20 -3.11
C MET A 519 -23.69 -14.93 -1.99
N GLY A 520 -24.02 -14.05 -1.03
CA GLY A 520 -23.15 -13.72 0.09
C GLY A 520 -23.18 -14.75 1.23
N VAL A 521 -24.26 -15.54 1.34
CA VAL A 521 -24.52 -16.36 2.53
C VAL A 521 -24.57 -17.86 2.21
N ARG A 522 -25.09 -18.24 1.04
CA ARG A 522 -25.36 -19.64 0.68
C ARG A 522 -24.07 -20.43 0.38
N PRO A 523 -23.77 -21.57 1.02
CA PRO A 523 -22.59 -22.40 0.66
C PRO A 523 -22.62 -22.90 -0.79
N LEU A 524 -21.45 -23.02 -1.43
CA LEU A 524 -21.34 -23.58 -2.78
C LEU A 524 -21.74 -25.06 -2.82
N GLY A 525 -22.36 -25.47 -3.92
CA GLY A 525 -22.72 -26.85 -4.18
C GLY A 525 -23.74 -27.48 -3.23
N ARG A 526 -24.26 -26.72 -2.26
CA ARG A 526 -25.25 -27.21 -1.30
C ARG A 526 -26.64 -27.23 -1.93
N GLU A 527 -27.19 -28.43 -2.08
CA GLU A 527 -28.57 -28.64 -2.54
C GLU A 527 -29.59 -27.87 -1.71
N LEU A 528 -30.68 -27.42 -2.35
CA LEU A 528 -31.79 -26.78 -1.65
C LEU A 528 -32.91 -27.79 -1.43
N THR A 529 -33.28 -28.00 -0.17
CA THR A 529 -34.38 -28.88 0.22
C THR A 529 -35.60 -28.08 0.65
N ALA A 530 -36.79 -28.67 0.58
CA ALA A 530 -38.01 -28.08 1.14
C ALA A 530 -37.85 -27.76 2.64
N ALA A 531 -37.12 -28.60 3.39
CA ALA A 531 -36.85 -28.40 4.81
C ALA A 531 -36.01 -27.15 5.09
N ASP A 532 -35.01 -26.84 4.25
CA ASP A 532 -34.24 -25.59 4.39
C ASP A 532 -35.15 -24.37 4.24
N VAL A 533 -36.02 -24.37 3.22
CA VAL A 533 -36.96 -23.26 2.95
C VAL A 533 -37.99 -23.11 4.06
N MET A 534 -38.57 -24.22 4.53
CA MET A 534 -39.49 -24.24 5.68
C MET A 534 -38.83 -23.66 6.92
N THR A 535 -37.59 -24.07 7.22
CA THR A 535 -36.83 -23.58 8.38
C THR A 535 -36.56 -22.08 8.28
N ILE A 536 -36.25 -21.57 7.09
CA ILE A 536 -36.02 -20.13 6.90
C ILE A 536 -37.32 -19.34 7.13
N ALA A 537 -38.46 -19.84 6.63
CA ALA A 537 -39.76 -19.18 6.74
C ALA A 537 -40.36 -19.26 8.15
N ALA A 538 -40.27 -20.41 8.82
CA ALA A 538 -40.90 -20.67 10.12
C ALA A 538 -40.34 -19.81 11.27
N VAL A 539 -39.15 -19.23 11.12
CA VAL A 539 -38.54 -18.35 12.13
C VAL A 539 -39.11 -16.93 12.08
N VAL A 540 -39.91 -16.58 11.06
CA VAL A 540 -40.49 -15.23 10.93
C VAL A 540 -41.66 -15.06 11.92
N PRO A 541 -41.65 -14.00 12.75
CA PRO A 541 -42.77 -13.71 13.65
C PRO A 541 -44.11 -13.60 12.90
N GLY A 542 -45.15 -14.21 13.45
CA GLY A 542 -46.49 -14.25 12.85
C GLY A 542 -46.71 -15.38 11.83
N VAL A 543 -45.69 -16.19 11.50
CA VAL A 543 -45.87 -17.46 10.77
C VAL A 543 -46.13 -18.58 11.79
N THR A 544 -47.31 -19.20 11.72
CA THR A 544 -47.69 -20.31 12.60
C THR A 544 -47.30 -21.66 12.02
N ASP A 545 -47.43 -21.84 10.70
CA ASP A 545 -47.09 -23.09 10.01
C ASP A 545 -46.71 -22.83 8.53
N VAL A 546 -45.95 -23.76 7.95
CA VAL A 546 -45.59 -23.78 6.52
C VAL A 546 -46.02 -25.13 5.92
N PRO A 547 -47.33 -25.32 5.60
CA PRO A 547 -47.87 -26.63 5.26
C PRO A 547 -47.29 -27.26 3.98
N ALA A 548 -46.80 -26.44 3.05
CA ALA A 548 -46.25 -26.92 1.79
C ALA A 548 -45.17 -25.97 1.25
N VAL A 549 -44.09 -26.56 0.74
CA VAL A 549 -43.08 -25.88 -0.07
C VAL A 549 -42.87 -26.67 -1.34
N ARG A 550 -42.96 -25.98 -2.47
CA ARG A 550 -42.59 -26.51 -3.78
C ARG A 550 -41.51 -25.63 -4.39
N MET A 551 -40.60 -26.25 -5.13
CA MET A 551 -39.46 -25.58 -5.73
C MET A 551 -39.15 -26.15 -7.11
N ALA A 552 -38.61 -25.30 -7.98
CA ALA A 552 -38.11 -25.68 -9.28
C ALA A 552 -37.01 -24.71 -9.70
N LYS A 553 -36.10 -25.15 -10.58
CA LYS A 553 -35.24 -24.20 -11.29
C LYS A 553 -36.12 -23.23 -12.08
N ALA A 554 -35.68 -21.99 -12.23
CA ALA A 554 -36.48 -20.96 -12.86
C ALA A 554 -36.96 -21.41 -14.26
N GLY A 555 -38.29 -21.38 -14.47
CA GLY A 555 -38.92 -21.83 -15.71
C GLY A 555 -39.25 -23.34 -15.82
N GLU A 556 -38.85 -24.16 -14.83
CA GLU A 556 -39.20 -25.58 -14.74
C GLU A 556 -40.47 -25.83 -13.90
N PRO A 557 -41.15 -26.98 -14.05
CA PRO A 557 -42.35 -27.30 -13.25
C PRO A 557 -42.01 -27.56 -11.78
N PHE A 558 -42.82 -27.00 -10.88
CA PHE A 558 -42.67 -27.15 -9.43
C PHE A 558 -42.72 -28.61 -8.95
N GLY A 559 -41.67 -29.03 -8.25
CA GLY A 559 -41.57 -30.31 -7.56
C GLY A 559 -41.45 -30.15 -6.04
N ALA A 560 -41.39 -31.29 -5.35
CA ALA A 560 -41.10 -31.37 -3.91
C ALA A 560 -39.70 -31.96 -3.61
N GLY A 561 -38.99 -32.41 -4.64
CA GLY A 561 -37.64 -32.97 -4.51
C GLY A 561 -36.57 -31.89 -4.31
N PRO A 562 -35.39 -32.28 -3.82
CA PRO A 562 -34.28 -31.35 -3.64
C PRO A 562 -33.77 -30.80 -4.98
N ILE A 563 -33.35 -29.54 -4.99
CA ILE A 563 -32.64 -28.94 -6.12
C ILE A 563 -31.15 -29.21 -5.96
N VAL A 564 -30.65 -30.20 -6.69
CA VAL A 564 -29.22 -30.54 -6.76
C VAL A 564 -28.52 -29.65 -7.79
N VAL A 565 -27.34 -29.15 -7.43
CA VAL A 565 -26.53 -28.25 -8.25
C VAL A 565 -25.06 -28.70 -8.28
N PRO A 566 -24.27 -28.30 -9.30
CA PRO A 566 -22.83 -28.54 -9.34
C PRO A 566 -22.09 -27.96 -8.13
N ARG A 567 -20.86 -28.44 -7.86
CA ARG A 567 -20.07 -28.03 -6.69
C ARG A 567 -19.67 -26.55 -6.70
N ASP A 568 -19.52 -25.96 -7.87
CA ASP A 568 -19.22 -24.54 -8.12
C ASP A 568 -20.47 -23.65 -8.18
N ALA A 569 -21.66 -24.22 -8.01
CA ALA A 569 -22.91 -23.48 -8.20
C ALA A 569 -23.44 -22.85 -6.91
N LEU A 570 -24.09 -21.68 -7.07
CA LEU A 570 -24.87 -21.02 -6.04
C LEU A 570 -26.35 -21.01 -6.42
N ILE A 571 -27.20 -21.45 -5.49
CA ILE A 571 -28.65 -21.31 -5.61
C ILE A 571 -29.06 -19.92 -5.14
N VAL A 572 -29.80 -19.19 -5.98
CA VAL A 572 -30.39 -17.89 -5.66
C VAL A 572 -31.91 -17.92 -5.76
N ALA A 573 -32.58 -17.08 -4.96
CA ALA A 573 -34.03 -16.95 -5.02
C ALA A 573 -34.49 -16.27 -6.31
N GLY A 574 -35.29 -16.97 -7.12
CA GLY A 574 -35.98 -16.44 -8.29
C GLY A 574 -37.30 -15.77 -7.92
N ARG A 575 -38.40 -16.24 -8.53
CA ARG A 575 -39.77 -15.86 -8.16
C ARG A 575 -40.18 -16.55 -6.86
N ILE A 576 -40.87 -15.84 -5.98
CA ILE A 576 -41.41 -16.38 -4.73
C ILE A 576 -42.91 -16.11 -4.73
N ASP A 577 -43.70 -17.18 -4.74
CA ASP A 577 -45.16 -17.12 -4.76
C ASP A 577 -45.71 -17.67 -3.43
N PHE A 578 -46.68 -16.95 -2.84
CA PHE A 578 -47.34 -17.36 -1.60
C PHE A 578 -48.80 -17.74 -1.84
N THR A 579 -49.23 -18.86 -1.28
CA THR A 579 -50.63 -19.28 -1.23
C THR A 579 -51.10 -19.34 0.23
N GLY A 580 -52.20 -18.64 0.55
CA GLY A 580 -52.63 -18.44 1.94
C GLY A 580 -53.75 -19.38 2.38
N GLY A 581 -53.61 -19.93 3.59
CA GLY A 581 -54.73 -20.39 4.42
C GLY A 581 -54.79 -19.54 5.69
N ARG A 582 -55.91 -18.87 5.97
CA ARG A 582 -56.09 -18.16 7.24
C ARG A 582 -56.21 -19.18 8.37
N SER A 583 -55.44 -19.00 9.45
CA SER A 583 -55.62 -19.81 10.66
C SER A 583 -57.03 -19.56 11.22
N THR A 584 -57.85 -20.60 11.33
CA THR A 584 -59.20 -20.57 11.92
C THR A 584 -59.19 -21.04 13.37
N ARG A 585 -58.29 -20.50 14.18
CA ARG A 585 -58.30 -20.67 15.63
C ARG A 585 -58.43 -19.35 16.35
#